data_AF-A0AB36TJC4-F1
#
_entry.id   AF-A0AB36TJC4-F1
#
_cell.length_a   1.000
_cell.length_b   1.000
_cell.length_c   1.000
_cell.angle_alpha   90.00
_cell.angle_beta   90.00
_cell.angle_gamma   90.00
#
_symmetry.space_group_name_H-M   'P 1'
#
loop_
_entity.id
_entity.type
_entity.pdbx_description
1 polymer ?
#
loop_
_entity_poly.entity_id
_entity_poly.type
_entity_poly.pdbx_seq_one_letter_code
_entity_poly.pdbx_strand_id
1 'polypeptide(L)'
;MAPSIHVSGNRYEWIKDHSPFDRTPAEAPAWLLKLMEREEVLLTPFEGRSIVAGIKEGSRNSTLTSLAGTMRARGMTEEGIYTALLAENNARCNPPLDEAEIKKIYSLGFQRVSSL
;
A
#
# COMPACT_ATOMS: atom_id res chain seq x y z
N MET A 1 -11.33 15.95 16.23
CA MET A 1 -11.49 16.70 14.96
C MET A 1 -10.32 16.36 14.07
N ALA A 2 -10.55 16.25 12.75
CA ALA A 2 -9.44 16.09 11.80
C ALA A 2 -8.49 17.31 11.90
N PRO A 3 -7.17 17.11 11.85
CA PRO A 3 -6.20 18.19 12.05
C PRO A 3 -6.10 19.15 10.86
N SER A 4 -6.59 18.79 9.67
CA SER A 4 -6.45 19.57 8.44
C SER A 4 -7.53 20.64 8.29
N ILE A 5 -7.11 21.90 8.14
CA ILE A 5 -7.97 23.01 7.70
C ILE A 5 -8.20 22.86 6.19
N HIS A 6 -9.44 23.02 5.72
CA HIS A 6 -9.76 22.95 4.30
C HIS A 6 -9.04 24.08 3.52
N VAL A 7 -8.85 23.93 2.20
CA VAL A 7 -8.20 24.96 1.36
C VAL A 7 -8.88 26.34 1.43
N SER A 8 -10.17 26.36 1.81
CA SER A 8 -10.91 27.60 2.05
C SER A 8 -10.58 28.32 3.36
N GLY A 9 -9.75 27.74 4.24
CA GLY A 9 -9.41 28.30 5.56
C GLY A 9 -10.46 28.05 6.65
N ASN A 10 -11.63 27.54 6.31
CA ASN A 10 -12.69 27.21 7.27
C ASN A 10 -12.41 25.90 7.99
N ARG A 11 -12.83 25.82 9.26
CA ARG A 11 -12.83 24.57 10.02
C ARG A 11 -14.05 23.74 9.66
N TYR A 12 -13.88 22.43 9.66
CA TYR A 12 -15.01 21.52 9.60
C TYR A 12 -15.81 21.64 10.90
N GLU A 13 -17.07 22.01 10.76
CA GLU A 13 -18.04 21.98 11.85
C GLU A 13 -19.23 21.12 11.45
N TRP A 14 -19.82 20.44 12.43
CA TRP A 14 -21.08 19.74 12.22
C TRP A 14 -22.20 20.76 12.17
N ILE A 15 -23.15 20.56 11.25
CA ILE A 15 -24.42 21.28 11.33
C ILE A 15 -25.06 20.94 12.68
N LYS A 16 -25.71 21.92 13.29
CA LYS A 16 -26.36 21.76 14.59
C LYS A 16 -27.24 20.51 14.62
N ASP A 17 -27.10 19.69 15.65
CA ASP A 17 -27.84 18.44 15.87
C ASP A 17 -27.61 17.36 14.78
N HIS A 18 -26.51 17.46 14.02
CA HIS A 18 -26.12 16.50 12.97
C HIS A 18 -24.74 15.87 13.22
N SER A 19 -24.23 15.93 14.45
CA SER A 19 -23.06 15.14 14.84
C SER A 19 -23.36 13.63 14.78
N PRO A 20 -22.36 12.77 14.57
CA PRO A 20 -22.50 11.32 14.76
C PRO A 20 -23.04 10.91 16.13
N PHE A 21 -22.96 11.79 17.13
CA PHE A 21 -23.48 11.56 18.48
C PHE A 21 -24.93 12.06 18.67
N ASP A 22 -25.45 12.89 17.76
CA ASP A 22 -26.78 13.48 17.87
C ASP A 22 -27.86 12.63 17.17
N ARG A 23 -27.45 11.69 16.31
CA ARG A 23 -28.36 10.94 15.43
C ARG A 23 -28.01 9.46 15.39
N THR A 24 -29.04 8.62 15.35
CA THR A 24 -28.88 7.21 15.03
C THR A 24 -28.54 7.05 13.55
N PRO A 25 -27.49 6.28 13.20
CA PRO A 25 -27.20 5.95 11.81
C PRO A 25 -28.43 5.32 11.12
N ALA A 26 -28.62 5.64 9.85
CA ALA A 26 -29.63 4.97 9.04
C ALA A 26 -29.26 3.48 8.86
N GLU A 27 -30.27 2.65 8.61
CA GLU A 27 -30.03 1.25 8.27
C GLU A 27 -29.16 1.15 7.01
N ALA A 28 -28.15 0.28 7.07
CA ALA A 28 -27.28 0.03 5.94
C ALA A 28 -28.09 -0.61 4.80
N PRO A 29 -27.94 -0.15 3.55
CA PRO A 29 -28.65 -0.75 2.43
C PRO A 29 -28.20 -2.20 2.23
N ALA A 30 -29.11 -3.06 1.79
CA ALA A 30 -28.86 -4.51 1.68
C ALA A 30 -27.63 -4.85 0.83
N TRP A 31 -27.35 -4.08 -0.23
CA TRP A 31 -26.17 -4.29 -1.06
C TRP A 31 -24.85 -4.09 -0.30
N LEU A 32 -24.82 -3.20 0.70
CA LEU A 32 -23.63 -2.92 1.50
C LEU A 32 -23.41 -4.04 2.53
N LEU A 33 -24.50 -4.52 3.15
CA LEU A 33 -24.45 -5.66 4.06
C LEU A 33 -23.92 -6.91 3.34
N LYS A 34 -24.35 -7.13 2.10
CA LYS A 34 -23.87 -8.24 1.25
C LYS A 34 -22.37 -8.16 0.92
N LEU A 35 -21.76 -6.97 0.93
CA LEU A 35 -20.29 -6.82 0.79
C LEU A 35 -19.55 -7.14 2.10
N MET A 36 -20.20 -6.97 3.24
CA MET A 36 -19.65 -7.28 4.57
C MET A 36 -19.79 -8.76 4.93
N GLU A 37 -20.75 -9.44 4.31
CA GLU A 37 -20.80 -10.91 4.24
C GLU A 37 -19.53 -11.36 3.52
N ARG A 38 -18.45 -11.56 4.29
CA ARG A 38 -17.28 -12.28 3.82
C ARG A 38 -17.81 -13.61 3.30
N GLU A 39 -17.77 -13.78 2.00
CA GLU A 39 -17.37 -15.07 1.49
C GLU A 39 -16.03 -15.32 2.19
N GLU A 40 -15.96 -16.35 3.02
CA GLU A 40 -14.69 -17.00 3.27
C GLU A 40 -14.24 -17.50 1.90
N VAL A 41 -13.72 -16.59 1.08
CA VAL A 41 -12.68 -16.93 0.13
C VAL A 41 -11.65 -17.51 1.06
N LEU A 42 -11.67 -18.84 1.17
CA LEU A 42 -10.52 -19.62 1.58
C LEU A 42 -9.39 -18.87 0.93
N LEU A 43 -8.58 -18.18 1.75
CA LEU A 43 -7.36 -17.59 1.29
C LEU A 43 -6.64 -18.81 0.77
N THR A 44 -6.77 -19.07 -0.54
CA THR A 44 -5.95 -20.05 -1.20
C THR A 44 -4.57 -19.65 -0.73
N PRO A 45 -3.81 -20.57 -0.11
CA PRO A 45 -2.44 -20.28 0.30
C PRO A 45 -1.85 -19.56 -0.90
N PHE A 46 -1.35 -18.34 -0.72
CA PHE A 46 -0.86 -17.52 -1.83
C PHE A 46 0.06 -18.43 -2.63
N GLU A 47 -0.48 -19.03 -3.70
CA GLU A 47 0.23 -20.00 -4.51
C GLU A 47 1.17 -19.10 -5.23
N GLY A 48 2.38 -18.99 -4.65
CA GLY A 48 3.30 -17.91 -4.90
C GLY A 48 3.26 -17.62 -6.37
N ARG A 49 2.57 -16.51 -6.76
CA ARG A 49 2.25 -16.26 -8.16
C ARG A 49 3.55 -16.46 -8.87
N SER A 50 3.60 -17.46 -9.75
CA SER A 50 4.82 -17.85 -10.42
C SER A 50 5.50 -16.57 -10.88
N ILE A 51 6.63 -16.26 -10.22
CA ILE A 51 7.39 -15.01 -10.36
C ILE A 51 8.02 -14.95 -11.77
N VAL A 52 7.72 -15.95 -12.62
CA VAL A 52 8.30 -16.16 -13.94
C VAL A 52 7.70 -15.24 -15.01
N ALA A 53 6.58 -14.55 -14.76
CA ALA A 53 6.09 -13.52 -15.69
C ALA A 53 6.89 -12.22 -15.53
N GLY A 54 7.51 -11.74 -16.62
CA GLY A 54 8.18 -10.44 -16.67
C GLY A 54 7.27 -9.30 -16.24
N ILE A 55 7.84 -8.34 -15.50
CA ILE A 55 7.16 -7.17 -14.94
C ILE A 55 7.04 -6.11 -16.03
N LYS A 56 5.82 -5.93 -16.54
CA LYS A 56 5.53 -4.93 -17.57
C LYS A 56 5.52 -3.51 -17.00
N GLU A 57 5.78 -2.55 -17.88
CA GLU A 57 5.55 -1.13 -17.64
C GLU A 57 4.16 -0.86 -17.00
N GLY A 58 4.12 0.07 -16.04
CA GLY A 58 2.95 0.34 -15.20
C GLY A 58 2.89 -0.45 -13.88
N SER A 59 3.62 -1.57 -13.77
CA SER A 59 3.62 -2.42 -12.54
C SER A 59 4.97 -2.56 -11.83
N ARG A 60 6.04 -1.99 -12.41
CA ARG A 60 7.43 -2.12 -11.91
C ARG A 60 7.59 -1.57 -10.50
N ASN A 61 7.24 -0.30 -10.28
CA ASN A 61 7.48 0.37 -9.00
C ASN A 61 6.66 -0.28 -7.87
N SER A 62 5.40 -0.63 -8.12
CA SER A 62 4.56 -1.31 -7.10
C SER A 62 5.06 -2.70 -6.76
N THR A 63 5.50 -3.47 -7.76
CA THR A 63 6.06 -4.82 -7.56
C THR A 63 7.36 -4.77 -6.79
N LEU A 64 8.31 -3.91 -7.20
CA LEU A 64 9.61 -3.76 -6.54
C LEU A 64 9.47 -3.17 -5.13
N THR A 65 8.52 -2.25 -4.91
CA THR A 65 8.21 -1.72 -3.56
C THR A 65 7.69 -2.83 -2.64
N SER A 66 6.79 -3.68 -3.15
CA SER A 66 6.25 -4.81 -2.38
C SER A 66 7.34 -5.83 -2.04
N LEU A 67 8.24 -6.10 -2.99
CA LEU A 67 9.40 -6.98 -2.78
C LEU A 67 10.36 -6.39 -1.74
N ALA A 68 10.67 -5.10 -1.82
CA ALA A 68 11.51 -4.40 -0.85
C ALA A 68 10.93 -4.48 0.57
N GLY A 69 9.63 -4.22 0.72
CA GLY A 69 8.92 -4.34 2.00
C GLY A 69 8.96 -5.76 2.57
N THR A 70 8.84 -6.76 1.70
CA THR A 70 8.92 -8.18 2.06
C THR A 70 10.30 -8.58 2.58
N MET A 71 11.37 -8.15 1.90
CA MET A 71 12.74 -8.42 2.33
C MET A 71 13.09 -7.71 3.65
N ARG A 72 12.61 -6.48 3.82
CA ARG A 72 12.74 -5.71 5.07
C ARG A 72 12.05 -6.40 6.24
N ALA A 73 10.81 -6.86 6.06
CA ALA A 73 10.06 -7.57 7.10
C ALA A 73 10.76 -8.85 7.58
N ARG A 74 11.61 -9.43 6.73
CA ARG A 74 12.46 -10.60 7.03
C ARG A 74 13.84 -10.23 7.61
N GLY A 75 14.11 -8.95 7.85
CA GLY A 75 15.35 -8.47 8.48
C GLY A 75 16.56 -8.40 7.54
N MET A 76 16.35 -8.34 6.22
CA MET A 76 17.46 -8.18 5.27
C MET A 76 18.12 -6.80 5.41
N THR A 77 19.44 -6.74 5.21
CA THR A 77 20.18 -5.48 5.26
C THR A 77 19.80 -4.56 4.11
N GLU A 78 20.05 -3.28 4.32
CA GLU A 78 19.78 -2.21 3.37
C GLU A 78 20.48 -2.46 2.03
N GLU A 79 21.78 -2.80 2.06
CA GLU A 79 22.57 -3.16 0.89
C GLU A 79 22.05 -4.45 0.22
N GLY A 80 21.65 -5.44 1.02
CA GLY A 80 21.12 -6.70 0.50
C GLY A 80 19.82 -6.50 -0.28
N ILE A 81 18.93 -5.66 0.23
CA ILE A 81 17.69 -5.26 -0.45
C ILE A 81 18.01 -4.53 -1.75
N TYR A 82 18.93 -3.57 -1.72
CA TYR A 82 19.33 -2.81 -2.92
C TYR A 82 19.87 -3.72 -4.03
N THR A 83 20.80 -4.62 -3.69
CA THR A 83 21.38 -5.57 -4.65
C THR A 83 20.32 -6.51 -5.22
N ALA A 84 19.41 -7.00 -4.38
CA ALA A 84 18.31 -7.87 -4.83
C ALA A 84 17.36 -7.14 -5.79
N LEU A 85 17.00 -5.89 -5.50
CA LEU A 85 16.11 -5.09 -6.37
C LEU A 85 16.76 -4.77 -7.72
N LEU A 86 18.07 -4.49 -7.76
CA LEU A 86 18.79 -4.30 -9.02
C LEU A 86 18.77 -5.57 -9.88
N ALA A 87 19.06 -6.73 -9.26
CA ALA A 87 19.04 -8.01 -9.95
C ALA A 87 17.64 -8.30 -10.51
N GLU A 88 16.60 -8.07 -9.71
CA GLU A 88 15.21 -8.32 -10.10
C GLU A 88 14.73 -7.38 -11.21
N ASN A 89 15.10 -6.10 -11.13
CA ASN A 89 14.80 -5.11 -12.16
C ASN A 89 15.41 -5.49 -13.51
N ASN A 90 16.68 -5.91 -13.53
CA ASN A 90 17.35 -6.33 -14.76
C ASN A 90 16.80 -7.64 -15.31
N ALA A 91 16.46 -8.59 -14.44
CA ALA A 91 15.99 -9.91 -14.86
C ALA A 91 14.53 -9.89 -15.35
N ARG A 92 13.68 -9.01 -14.80
CA ARG A 92 12.23 -9.13 -14.98
C ARG A 92 11.54 -7.86 -15.47
N CYS A 93 12.06 -6.66 -15.23
CA CYS A 93 11.40 -5.44 -15.70
C CYS A 93 11.67 -5.21 -17.19
N ASN A 94 10.62 -4.91 -17.95
CA ASN A 94 10.75 -4.51 -19.35
C ASN A 94 9.93 -3.24 -19.66
N PRO A 95 10.58 -2.10 -19.96
CA PRO A 95 12.03 -1.87 -19.83
C PRO A 95 12.47 -1.81 -18.35
N PRO A 96 13.76 -2.07 -18.04
CA PRO A 96 14.30 -1.87 -16.70
C PRO A 96 14.14 -0.41 -16.23
N LEU A 97 13.92 -0.21 -14.93
CA LEU A 97 13.98 1.12 -14.31
C LEU A 97 15.44 1.58 -14.17
N ASP A 98 15.65 2.89 -14.11
CA ASP A 98 16.97 3.44 -13.81
C ASP A 98 17.37 3.23 -12.33
N GLU A 99 18.67 3.33 -12.03
CA GLU A 99 19.15 3.15 -10.66
C GLU A 99 18.61 4.21 -9.67
N ALA A 100 18.29 5.41 -10.14
CA ALA A 100 17.77 6.48 -9.29
C ALA A 100 16.34 6.17 -8.81
N GLU A 101 15.52 5.57 -9.67
CA GLU A 101 14.20 5.04 -9.32
C GLU A 101 14.30 3.87 -8.35
N ILE A 102 15.24 2.95 -8.55
CA ILE A 102 15.48 1.85 -7.61
C ILE A 102 15.88 2.39 -6.23
N LYS A 103 16.76 3.40 -6.18
CA LYS A 103 17.14 4.10 -4.93
C LYS A 103 15.93 4.77 -4.27
N LYS A 104 14.99 5.33 -5.02
CA LYS A 104 13.75 5.90 -4.44
C LYS A 104 12.85 4.82 -3.83
N ILE A 105 12.67 3.69 -4.52
CA ILE A 105 11.86 2.56 -4.03
C ILE A 105 12.41 2.03 -2.71
N TYR A 106 13.73 1.92 -2.66
CA TYR A 106 14.48 1.55 -1.47
C TYR A 106 14.32 2.57 -0.33
N SER A 107 14.47 3.88 -0.58
CA SER A 107 14.50 4.90 0.47
C SER A 107 13.13 5.20 1.09
N LEU A 108 12.06 5.10 0.30
CA LEU A 108 10.68 5.31 0.77
C LEU A 108 10.24 4.26 1.81
N GLY A 109 10.86 3.09 1.83
CA GLY A 109 10.61 2.04 2.82
C GLY A 109 11.23 2.28 4.20
N PHE A 110 12.20 3.20 4.32
CA PHE A 110 12.95 3.43 5.57
C PHE A 110 12.31 4.41 6.55
N GLN A 111 11.34 5.21 6.11
CA GLN A 111 10.75 6.25 6.96
C GLN A 111 9.71 5.76 7.99
N ARG A 112 9.50 4.45 8.16
CA ARG A 112 8.38 3.91 8.95
C ARG A 112 8.73 3.05 10.18
N VAL A 113 9.99 3.01 10.62
CA VAL A 113 10.37 2.18 11.80
C VAL A 113 11.25 2.91 12.84
N SER A 114 11.31 4.26 12.82
CA SER A 114 11.88 5.03 13.93
C SER A 114 10.79 5.80 14.67
N SER A 115 10.03 5.10 15.50
CA SER A 115 9.23 5.69 16.58
C SER A 115 9.03 4.61 17.63
N LEU A 116 10.05 4.43 18.46
CA LEU A 116 9.91 3.95 19.84
C LEU A 116 10.06 5.17 20.75
#